data_AF-A0A660UJA3-F1
#
_entry.id   AF-A0A660UJA3-F1
#
_cell.length_a   1.000
_cell.length_b   1.000
_cell.length_c   1.000
_cell.angle_alpha   90.00
_cell.angle_beta   90.00
_cell.angle_gamma   90.00
#
_symmetry.space_group_name_H-M   'P 1'
#
loop_
_entity.id
_entity.type
_entity.pdbx_description
1 polymer ?
#
loop_
_entity_poly.entity_id
_entity_poly.type
_entity_poly.pdbx_seq_one_letter_code
_entity_poly.pdbx_strand_id
1 'polypeptide(L)'
;MKLFDFMGKRDFDAGAIDKAYNPETKVALLGRQNRILKANLERSFMISRALWEIVRFQCGLTDEDILRKVSEIDLRDGVLDGKNEGTPTICPGCGRRVSTRNPACPYCGGVIDESIFNVD
;
A
#
# COMPACT_ATOMS: atom_id res chain seq x y z
N MET A 1 -11.32 5.87 -25.27
CA MET A 1 -10.22 4.93 -24.97
C MET A 1 -8.91 5.71 -24.80
N LYS A 2 -8.78 6.51 -23.72
CA LYS A 2 -7.61 7.38 -23.45
C LYS A 2 -7.11 7.33 -21.98
N LEU A 3 -7.74 6.52 -21.14
CA LEU A 3 -7.42 6.48 -19.70
C LEU A 3 -6.20 5.60 -19.38
N PHE A 4 -5.97 4.53 -20.16
CA PHE A 4 -4.83 3.62 -19.96
C PHE A 4 -3.50 4.21 -20.48
N ASP A 5 -3.53 5.06 -21.51
CA ASP A 5 -2.32 5.74 -22.02
C ASP A 5 -1.72 6.71 -21.00
N PHE A 6 -2.52 7.22 -20.04
CA PHE A 6 -2.04 8.09 -18.96
C PHE A 6 -1.26 7.31 -17.88
N MET A 7 -1.54 6.01 -17.72
CA MET A 7 -0.88 5.15 -16.73
C MET A 7 0.39 4.46 -17.29
N GLY A 8 0.60 4.49 -18.61
CA GLY A 8 1.59 3.64 -19.30
C GLY A 8 2.92 4.30 -19.70
N LYS A 9 3.18 5.57 -19.40
CA LYS A 9 4.47 6.23 -19.68
C LYS A 9 5.09 6.82 -18.43
N ARG A 10 5.78 5.99 -17.66
CA ARG A 10 6.94 6.42 -16.89
C ARG A 10 7.87 5.23 -16.82
N ASP A 11 8.92 5.30 -17.64
CA ASP A 11 10.08 4.44 -17.57
C ASP A 11 10.54 4.37 -16.11
N PHE A 12 10.43 3.18 -15.53
CA PHE A 12 11.08 2.86 -14.28
C PHE A 12 12.56 2.73 -14.63
N ASP A 13 13.24 3.87 -14.79
CA ASP A 13 14.68 3.94 -14.96
C ASP A 13 15.32 3.51 -13.64
N ALA A 14 15.41 2.20 -13.45
CA ALA A 14 16.37 1.55 -12.58
C ALA A 14 17.77 1.67 -13.20
N GLY A 15 18.20 2.91 -13.45
CA GLY A 15 19.44 3.25 -14.12
C GLY A 15 20.47 3.77 -13.12
N ALA A 16 21.40 2.88 -12.77
CA ALA A 16 22.75 3.16 -12.26
C ALA A 16 22.89 4.10 -11.04
N ILE A 17 23.05 3.50 -9.86
CA ILE A 17 23.78 4.12 -8.76
C ILE A 17 25.08 3.35 -8.55
N ASP A 18 26.16 3.79 -9.21
CA ASP A 18 27.50 3.51 -8.71
C ASP A 18 28.44 4.74 -8.83
N LYS A 19 29.26 4.89 -7.78
CA LYS A 19 30.48 5.72 -7.61
C LYS A 19 30.36 7.21 -7.25
N ALA A 20 29.92 7.47 -6.01
CA ALA A 20 30.62 8.28 -4.99
C ALA A 20 29.68 8.44 -3.77
N TYR A 21 30.00 7.81 -2.63
CA TYR A 21 29.19 7.97 -1.42
C TYR A 21 29.38 9.39 -0.86
N ASN A 22 28.40 10.26 -1.13
CA ASN A 22 28.21 11.52 -0.43
C ASN A 22 26.87 11.43 0.34
N PRO A 23 26.88 11.53 1.69
CA PRO A 23 25.66 11.50 2.50
C PRO A 23 24.61 12.52 2.05
N GLU A 24 25.02 13.71 1.63
CA GLU A 24 24.13 14.80 1.21
C GLU A 24 23.42 14.47 -0.11
N THR A 25 24.13 13.85 -1.06
CA THR A 25 23.53 13.45 -2.34
C THR A 25 22.56 12.29 -2.15
N LYS A 26 22.86 11.35 -1.23
CA LYS A 26 21.95 10.26 -0.86
C LYS A 26 20.69 10.79 -0.18
N VAL A 27 20.80 11.72 0.77
CA VAL A 27 19.66 12.34 1.45
C VAL A 27 18.77 13.10 0.46
N ALA A 28 19.37 13.87 -0.46
CA ALA A 28 18.62 14.59 -1.50
C ALA A 28 17.89 13.62 -2.45
N LEU A 29 18.54 12.52 -2.84
CA LEU A 29 17.95 11.48 -3.68
C LEU A 29 16.77 10.78 -2.98
N LEU A 30 16.97 10.32 -1.75
CA LEU A 30 15.92 9.68 -0.94
C LEU A 30 14.75 10.63 -0.71
N GLY A 31 15.01 11.90 -0.43
CA GLY A 31 13.98 12.93 -0.30
C GLY A 31 13.17 13.12 -1.59
N ARG A 32 13.83 13.10 -2.75
CA ARG A 32 13.15 13.13 -4.05
C ARG A 32 12.30 11.88 -4.27
N GLN A 33 12.84 10.69 -4.02
CA GLN A 33 12.11 9.43 -4.15
C GLN A 33 10.87 9.40 -3.24
N ASN A 34 11.01 9.84 -1.98
CA ASN A 34 9.89 9.90 -1.04
C ASN A 34 8.78 10.84 -1.51
N ARG A 35 9.13 12.03 -2.04
CA ARG A 35 8.14 12.95 -2.63
C ARG A 35 7.42 12.34 -3.82
N ILE A 36 8.15 11.65 -4.71
CA ILE A 36 7.56 10.98 -5.87
C ILE A 36 6.63 9.84 -5.43
N LEU A 37 7.05 9.04 -4.46
CA LEU A 37 6.25 7.95 -3.89
C LEU A 37 4.96 8.49 -3.25
N LYS A 38 5.03 9.54 -2.43
CA LYS A 38 3.85 10.21 -1.85
C LYS A 38 2.90 10.71 -2.93
N ALA A 39 3.42 11.43 -3.93
CA ALA A 39 2.60 11.95 -5.03
C ALA A 39 1.99 10.83 -5.90
N ASN A 40 2.67 9.69 -6.06
CA ASN A 40 2.10 8.54 -6.76
C ASN A 40 1.01 7.86 -5.91
N LEU A 41 1.22 7.74 -4.60
CA LEU A 41 0.25 7.16 -3.67
C LEU A 41 -1.04 7.99 -3.61
N GLU A 42 -0.94 9.31 -3.50
CA GLU A 42 -2.10 10.23 -3.56
C GLU A 42 -2.90 10.07 -4.86
N ARG A 43 -2.20 9.97 -6.00
CA ARG A 43 -2.82 9.73 -7.30
C ARG A 43 -3.50 8.36 -7.35
N SER A 44 -2.87 7.31 -6.83
CA SER A 44 -3.47 5.99 -6.74
C SER A 44 -4.75 6.01 -5.90
N PHE A 45 -4.74 6.68 -4.74
CA PHE A 45 -5.94 6.81 -3.91
C PHE A 45 -7.08 7.55 -4.63
N MET A 46 -6.77 8.63 -5.35
CA MET A 46 -7.76 9.37 -6.13
C MET A 46 -8.40 8.48 -7.20
N ILE A 47 -7.59 7.71 -7.93
CA ILE A 47 -8.07 6.76 -8.96
C ILE A 47 -8.90 5.64 -8.31
N SER A 48 -8.40 5.01 -7.25
CA SER A 48 -9.12 3.95 -6.53
C SER A 48 -10.47 4.43 -6.02
N ARG A 49 -10.55 5.67 -5.50
CA ARG A 49 -11.80 6.28 -5.07
C ARG A 49 -12.77 6.49 -6.24
N ALA A 50 -12.30 7.06 -7.35
CA ALA A 50 -13.12 7.26 -8.54
C ALA A 50 -13.64 5.93 -9.10
N LEU A 51 -12.79 4.90 -9.16
CA LEU A 51 -13.18 3.55 -9.55
C LEU A 51 -14.26 2.98 -8.63
N TRP A 52 -14.10 3.15 -7.31
CA TRP A 52 -15.09 2.68 -6.36
C TRP A 52 -16.43 3.41 -6.50
N GLU A 53 -16.43 4.73 -6.65
CA GLU A 53 -17.64 5.53 -6.88
C GLU A 53 -18.39 5.09 -8.15
N ILE A 54 -17.67 4.78 -9.23
CA ILE A 54 -18.26 4.27 -10.47
C ILE A 54 -18.87 2.88 -10.26
N VAL A 55 -18.10 1.95 -9.67
CA VAL A 55 -18.51 0.55 -9.48
C VAL A 55 -19.69 0.45 -8.51
N ARG A 56 -19.63 1.15 -7.37
CA ARG A 56 -20.73 1.12 -6.39
C ARG A 56 -22.03 1.64 -6.99
N PHE A 57 -21.96 2.69 -7.80
CA PHE A 57 -23.13 3.27 -8.45
C PHE A 57 -23.70 2.35 -9.53
N GLN A 58 -22.85 1.80 -10.40
CA GLN A 58 -23.31 0.94 -11.50
C GLN A 58 -23.81 -0.44 -11.03
N CYS A 59 -23.26 -0.96 -9.94
CA CYS A 59 -23.57 -2.30 -9.45
C CYS A 59 -24.46 -2.31 -8.20
N GLY A 60 -24.83 -1.15 -7.65
CA GLY A 60 -25.61 -1.06 -6.41
C GLY A 60 -24.89 -1.64 -5.19
N LEU A 61 -23.56 -1.58 -5.17
CA LEU A 61 -22.76 -2.15 -4.09
C LEU A 61 -22.62 -1.17 -2.91
N THR A 62 -22.45 -1.76 -1.73
CA THR A 62 -22.25 -1.02 -0.48
C THR A 62 -20.78 -0.97 -0.08
N ASP A 63 -20.43 -0.08 0.85
CA ASP A 63 -19.08 0.00 1.39
C ASP A 63 -18.72 -1.30 2.16
N GLU A 64 -19.71 -2.00 2.71
CA GLU A 64 -19.57 -3.33 3.33
C GLU A 64 -19.15 -4.41 2.32
N ASP A 65 -19.62 -4.34 1.07
CA ASP A 65 -19.29 -5.31 0.04
C ASP A 65 -17.82 -5.25 -0.37
N ILE A 66 -17.28 -4.05 -0.54
CA ILE A 66 -15.85 -3.88 -0.85
C ILE A 66 -14.98 -4.27 0.34
N LEU A 67 -15.39 -3.97 1.58
CA LEU A 67 -14.67 -4.41 2.78
C LEU A 67 -14.61 -5.93 2.90
N ARG A 68 -15.74 -6.60 2.62
CA ARG A 68 -15.80 -8.07 2.55
C ARG A 68 -14.88 -8.58 1.45
N LYS A 69 -14.88 -7.96 0.27
CA LYS A 69 -14.04 -8.38 -0.84
C LYS A 69 -12.55 -8.21 -0.58
N VAL A 70 -12.15 -7.11 0.05
CA VAL A 70 -10.77 -6.86 0.48
C VAL A 70 -10.33 -7.94 1.48
N SER A 71 -11.19 -8.29 2.43
CA SER A 71 -10.91 -9.37 3.40
C SER A 71 -10.79 -10.73 2.71
N GLU A 72 -11.64 -11.03 1.73
CA GLU A 72 -11.52 -12.24 0.90
C GLU A 72 -10.19 -12.30 0.13
N ILE A 73 -9.70 -11.16 -0.38
CA ILE A 73 -8.44 -11.10 -1.15
C ILE A 73 -7.24 -11.27 -0.22
N ASP A 74 -7.20 -10.59 0.93
CA ASP A 74 -6.13 -10.74 1.93
C ASP A 74 -5.99 -12.20 2.40
N LEU A 75 -7.12 -12.87 2.64
CA LEU A 75 -7.15 -14.29 2.98
C LEU A 75 -6.66 -15.20 1.83
N ARG A 76 -6.84 -14.82 0.57
CA ARG A 76 -6.33 -15.56 -0.60
C ARG A 76 -4.82 -15.35 -0.77
N ASP A 77 -4.34 -14.12 -0.59
CA ASP A 77 -2.93 -13.77 -0.69
C ASP A 77 -2.08 -14.46 0.41
N GLY A 78 -2.71 -14.86 1.51
CA GLY A 78 -2.08 -15.67 2.56
C GLY A 78 -1.84 -17.15 2.22
N VAL A 79 -2.46 -17.72 1.18
CA VAL A 79 -2.42 -19.18 0.94
C VAL A 79 -1.36 -19.63 -0.07
N LEU A 80 -0.76 -18.72 -0.87
CA LEU A 80 0.15 -19.13 -1.94
C LEU A 80 1.65 -19.03 -1.63
N ASP A 81 2.05 -18.45 -0.51
CA ASP A 81 3.46 -18.36 -0.11
C ASP A 81 3.53 -18.81 1.36
N GLY A 82 3.92 -20.06 1.60
CA GLY A 82 3.88 -20.78 2.89
C GLY A 82 4.71 -20.17 4.03
N LYS A 83 4.43 -18.92 4.39
CA LYS A 83 5.08 -18.09 5.41
C LYS A 83 4.05 -17.49 6.37
N ASN A 84 2.89 -18.12 6.51
CA ASN A 84 1.78 -17.68 7.37
C ASN A 84 1.93 -18.23 8.81
N GLU A 85 3.01 -17.83 9.50
CA GLU A 85 3.22 -18.20 10.92
C GLU A 85 3.04 -17.01 11.90
N GLY A 86 2.45 -15.90 11.46
CA GLY A 86 2.08 -14.81 12.37
C GLY A 86 0.70 -15.06 12.99
N THR A 87 0.61 -15.21 14.32
CA THR A 87 -0.68 -15.25 15.02
C THR A 87 -1.43 -13.92 14.81
N PRO A 88 -2.64 -13.91 14.24
CA PRO A 88 -3.41 -12.68 14.02
C PRO A 88 -3.68 -11.93 15.34
N THR A 89 -3.54 -10.61 15.32
CA THR A 89 -3.79 -9.74 16.49
C THR A 89 -5.03 -8.87 16.29
N ILE A 90 -5.47 -8.19 17.34
CA ILE A 90 -6.56 -7.21 17.29
C ILE A 90 -5.97 -5.81 17.17
N CYS A 91 -6.40 -5.05 16.17
CA CYS A 91 -5.99 -3.66 16.00
C CYS A 91 -6.47 -2.81 17.19
N PRO A 92 -5.57 -2.12 17.91
CA PRO A 92 -5.98 -1.24 19.01
C PRO A 92 -6.76 -0.01 18.55
N GLY A 93 -6.58 0.42 17.29
CA GLY A 93 -7.24 1.60 16.74
C GLY A 93 -8.67 1.35 16.25
N CYS A 94 -8.97 0.17 15.70
CA CYS A 94 -10.29 -0.11 15.12
C CYS A 94 -10.93 -1.44 15.53
N GLY A 95 -10.28 -2.22 16.40
CA GLY A 95 -10.79 -3.49 16.93
C GLY A 95 -10.87 -4.65 15.94
N ARG A 96 -10.46 -4.46 14.68
CA ARG A 96 -10.47 -5.52 13.67
C ARG A 96 -9.31 -6.48 13.86
N ARG A 97 -9.54 -7.76 13.53
CA ARG A 97 -8.48 -8.77 13.49
C ARG A 97 -7.58 -8.48 12.28
N VAL A 98 -6.29 -8.40 12.50
CA VAL A 98 -5.27 -8.03 11.51
C VAL A 98 -4.07 -8.97 11.59
N SER A 99 -3.38 -9.16 10.47
CA SER A 99 -2.11 -9.89 10.43
C SER A 99 -1.01 -9.09 11.14
N THR A 100 -0.18 -9.76 11.95
CA THR A 100 1.00 -9.17 12.61
C THR A 100 2.14 -8.85 11.64
N ARG A 101 2.02 -9.24 10.35
CA ARG A 101 3.02 -8.95 9.32
C ARG A 101 3.03 -7.48 8.89
N ASN A 102 1.93 -6.76 9.08
CA ASN A 102 1.81 -5.36 8.68
C ASN A 102 2.07 -4.46 9.90
N PRO A 103 3.06 -3.54 9.85
CA PRO A 103 3.34 -2.62 10.96
C PRO A 103 2.19 -1.63 11.21
N ALA A 104 1.30 -1.45 10.21
CA ALA A 104 0.11 -0.62 10.30
C ALA A 104 -1.14 -1.41 9.91
N CYS A 105 -2.27 -1.02 10.49
CA CYS A 105 -3.56 -1.62 10.25
C CYS A 105 -4.00 -1.32 8.81
N PRO A 106 -4.31 -2.33 7.99
CA PRO A 106 -4.77 -2.10 6.62
C PRO A 106 -6.12 -1.38 6.57
N TYR A 107 -6.89 -1.39 7.66
CA TYR A 107 -8.21 -0.80 7.72
C TYR A 107 -8.20 0.66 8.20
N CYS A 108 -7.42 0.98 9.23
CA CYS A 108 -7.44 2.33 9.84
C CYS A 108 -6.09 3.03 9.85
N GLY A 109 -5.01 2.38 9.40
CA GLY A 109 -3.65 2.92 9.44
C GLY A 109 -3.01 2.98 10.83
N GLY A 110 -3.73 2.59 11.89
CA GLY A 110 -3.19 2.54 13.25
C GLY A 110 -2.05 1.53 13.38
N VAL A 111 -1.01 1.86 14.13
CA VAL A 111 0.15 0.99 14.34
C VAL A 111 -0.30 -0.33 14.99
N ILE A 112 0.16 -1.45 14.44
CA ILE A 112 -0.17 -2.81 14.91
C ILE A 112 1.02 -3.41 15.63
N ASP A 113 2.23 -3.13 15.15
CA ASP A 113 3.48 -3.62 15.72
C ASP A 113 4.54 -2.52 15.59
N GLU A 114 5.18 -2.19 16.72
CA GLU A 114 6.48 -1.52 16.72
C GLU A 114 7.48 -2.59 16.27
N SER A 115 7.74 -2.64 14.96
CA SER A 115 8.46 -3.75 14.35
C SER A 115 9.70 -4.21 15.11
N ILE A 116 9.95 -5.52 15.12
CA ILE A 116 11.20 -6.17 15.57
C ILE A 116 12.47 -5.61 14.90
N PHE A 117 12.32 -4.87 13.80
CA PHE A 117 13.36 -4.01 13.24
C PHE A 117 13.12 -2.57 13.68
N ASN A 118 13.40 -2.28 14.95
CA ASN A 118 13.61 -0.91 15.37
C ASN A 118 14.71 -0.33 14.48
N VAL A 119 14.37 0.66 13.66
CA VAL A 119 15.36 1.46 12.93
C VAL A 119 15.48 2.73 13.73
N ASP A 120 16.54 2.80 14.55
CA ASP A 120 17.06 4.05 15.11
C ASP A 120 17.29 5.09 13.98
#